data_AF-A0A2U0DQ18-F1
#
_entry.id   AF-A0A2U0DQ18-F1
#
_cell.length_a   1.000
_cell.length_b   1.000
_cell.length_c   1.000
_cell.angle_alpha   90.00
_cell.angle_beta   90.00
_cell.angle_gamma   90.00
#
_symmetry.space_group_name_H-M   'P 1'
#
loop_
_entity.id
_entity.type
_entity.pdbx_description
1 polymer ?
#
loop_
_entity_poly.entity_id
_entity_poly.type
_entity_poly.pdbx_seq_one_letter_code
_entity_poly.pdbx_strand_id
1 'polypeptide(L)'
;MKKLLFVLLTAISFFGNAQTRQNSTVQKPYTILILMNATPQWLSLTRDERSRFVEKELTPIFIRVSKTVNVKLFDSEYFHASVSDFMIVTTTDLNDYKLLIELLRDTKIYGVPYFEIKDIIVGQENLFEDFNEQFKQEKK
;
A
#
# COMPACT_ATOMS: atom_id res chain seq x y z
N MET A 1 -36.85 43.82 12.78
CA MET A 1 -35.80 43.33 13.70
C MET A 1 -34.77 42.56 12.88
N LYS A 2 -33.49 42.99 12.93
CA LYS A 2 -32.22 42.31 12.56
C LYS A 2 -32.16 41.68 11.13
N LYS A 3 -31.51 42.32 10.15
CA LYS A 3 -30.07 42.14 9.73
C LYS A 3 -29.74 40.64 9.52
N LEU A 4 -29.27 40.14 8.37
CA LEU A 4 -27.99 40.43 7.72
C LEU A 4 -27.90 39.59 6.41
N LEU A 5 -27.83 40.20 5.23
CA LEU A 5 -26.66 40.33 4.32
C LEU A 5 -26.08 39.03 3.70
N PHE A 6 -26.14 39.01 2.36
CA PHE A 6 -25.40 38.19 1.39
C PHE A 6 -23.89 38.02 1.71
N VAL A 7 -23.34 36.82 1.48
CA VAL A 7 -22.04 36.63 0.79
C VAL A 7 -22.06 35.32 0.01
N LEU A 8 -21.94 35.44 -1.31
CA LEU A 8 -21.56 34.41 -2.27
C LEU A 8 -20.04 34.22 -2.15
N LEU A 9 -19.53 33.00 -1.93
CA LEU A 9 -18.15 32.66 -2.31
C LEU A 9 -18.09 31.20 -2.74
N THR A 10 -17.88 31.03 -4.05
CA THR A 10 -17.57 29.79 -4.75
C THR A 10 -16.25 29.23 -4.24
N ALA A 11 -16.30 28.10 -3.52
CA ALA A 11 -15.10 27.31 -3.26
C ALA A 11 -14.83 26.42 -4.48
N ILE A 12 -14.11 26.97 -5.46
CA ILE A 12 -13.44 26.19 -6.50
C ILE A 12 -12.36 25.38 -5.78
N SER A 13 -12.63 24.10 -5.51
CA SER A 13 -11.62 23.17 -4.99
C SER A 13 -10.66 22.81 -6.12
N PHE A 14 -9.67 23.68 -6.35
CA PHE A 14 -8.50 23.37 -7.15
C PHE A 14 -7.61 22.41 -6.35
N PHE A 15 -7.88 21.10 -6.40
CA PHE A 15 -6.86 20.10 -6.04
C PHE A 15 -5.92 19.90 -7.23
N GLY A 16 -5.23 20.97 -7.59
CA GLY A 16 -4.02 20.91 -8.39
C GLY A 16 -2.86 21.10 -7.43
N ASN A 17 -2.48 20.05 -6.68
CA ASN A 17 -1.15 20.03 -6.11
C ASN A 17 -0.18 19.85 -7.27
N ALA A 18 0.23 20.98 -7.84
CA ALA A 18 1.44 21.10 -8.61
C ALA A 18 2.56 20.51 -7.75
N GLN A 19 2.98 19.28 -8.06
CA GLN A 19 4.17 18.67 -7.50
C GLN A 19 5.31 19.66 -7.67
N THR A 20 5.74 20.23 -6.56
CA THR A 20 6.90 21.12 -6.47
C THR A 20 8.08 20.32 -7.04
N ARG A 21 8.62 20.77 -8.18
CA ARG A 21 9.81 20.19 -8.81
C ARG A 21 10.95 20.15 -7.80
N GLN A 22 11.14 19.00 -7.17
CA GLN A 22 12.38 18.66 -6.49
C GLN A 22 13.24 17.96 -7.53
N ASN A 23 14.27 18.65 -8.01
CA ASN A 23 15.45 17.99 -8.57
C ASN A 23 16.09 17.22 -7.42
N SER A 24 15.63 16.00 -7.17
CA SER A 24 16.26 15.14 -6.21
C SER A 24 16.46 13.78 -6.86
N THR A 25 17.72 13.35 -6.91
CA THR A 25 18.18 11.98 -7.17
C THR A 25 17.71 11.02 -6.08
N VAL A 26 16.55 11.27 -5.48
CA VAL A 26 15.94 10.44 -4.46
C VAL A 26 15.21 9.35 -5.21
N GLN A 27 15.69 8.12 -5.03
CA GLN A 27 15.03 6.93 -5.54
C GLN A 27 13.56 6.94 -5.10
N LYS A 28 12.65 7.02 -6.07
CA LYS A 28 11.21 6.95 -5.79
C LYS A 28 10.92 5.58 -5.15
N PRO A 29 10.11 5.53 -4.08
CA PRO A 29 9.80 4.26 -3.45
C PRO A 29 9.06 3.35 -4.43
N TYR A 30 9.25 2.05 -4.27
CA TYR A 30 8.40 1.03 -4.89
C TYR A 30 7.04 1.06 -4.22
N THR A 31 5.99 0.90 -5.04
CA THR A 31 4.63 0.62 -4.61
C THR A 31 4.29 -0.78 -5.12
N ILE A 32 3.89 -1.64 -4.19
CA ILE A 32 3.65 -3.06 -4.43
C ILE A 32 2.24 -3.36 -3.97
N LEU A 33 1.36 -3.69 -4.91
CA LEU A 33 0.00 -4.13 -4.66
C LEU A 33 -0.02 -5.65 -4.63
N ILE A 34 -0.48 -6.23 -3.53
CA ILE A 34 -0.64 -7.68 -3.38
C ILE A 34 -2.13 -7.96 -3.22
N LEU A 35 -2.68 -8.74 -4.14
CA LEU A 35 -4.08 -9.15 -4.13
C LEU A 35 -4.19 -10.50 -3.44
N MET A 36 -5.18 -10.66 -2.56
CA MET A 36 -5.28 -11.83 -1.69
C MET A 36 -6.73 -12.29 -1.54
N ASN A 37 -6.90 -13.60 -1.30
CA ASN A 37 -8.15 -14.17 -0.87
C ASN A 37 -8.00 -14.86 0.48
N ALA A 38 -8.84 -14.47 1.45
CA ALA A 38 -9.02 -15.21 2.68
C ALA A 38 -9.51 -16.63 2.38
N THR A 39 -8.84 -17.63 2.94
CA THR A 39 -9.22 -19.04 2.74
C THR A 39 -10.23 -19.50 3.79
N PRO A 40 -10.89 -20.65 3.59
CA PRO A 40 -11.76 -21.24 4.62
C PRO A 40 -11.05 -21.45 5.98
N GLN A 41 -9.75 -21.70 5.97
CA GLN A 41 -8.94 -21.87 7.18
C GLN A 41 -8.93 -20.57 8.01
N TRP A 42 -8.73 -19.42 7.38
CA TRP A 42 -8.81 -18.12 8.05
C TRP A 42 -10.23 -17.80 8.53
N LEU A 43 -11.22 -18.07 7.69
CA LEU A 43 -12.61 -17.75 7.96
C LEU A 43 -13.23 -18.63 9.04
N SER A 44 -12.69 -19.84 9.25
CA SER A 44 -13.10 -20.74 10.34
C SER A 44 -12.65 -20.26 11.72
N LEU A 45 -11.68 -19.35 11.80
CA LEU A 45 -11.22 -18.79 13.07
C LEU A 45 -12.29 -17.90 13.68
N THR A 46 -12.33 -17.86 15.01
CA THR A 46 -13.04 -16.82 15.75
C THR A 46 -12.34 -15.47 15.58
N ARG A 47 -13.07 -14.38 15.86
CA ARG A 47 -12.49 -13.02 15.86
C ARG A 47 -11.31 -12.91 16.81
N ASP A 48 -11.40 -13.51 18.00
CA ASP A 48 -10.33 -13.46 18.99
C ASP A 48 -9.08 -14.23 18.56
N GLU A 49 -9.25 -15.37 17.87
CA GLU A 49 -8.12 -16.11 17.30
C GLU A 49 -7.40 -15.31 16.21
N ARG A 50 -8.16 -14.64 15.32
CA ARG A 50 -7.58 -13.73 14.33
C ARG A 50 -6.83 -12.58 14.99
N SER A 51 -7.44 -11.90 15.95
CA SER A 51 -6.80 -10.79 16.68
C SER A 51 -5.51 -11.23 17.36
N ARG A 52 -5.53 -12.37 18.07
CA ARG A 52 -4.32 -12.93 18.71
C ARG A 52 -3.24 -13.30 17.69
N PHE A 53 -3.62 -13.86 16.54
CA PHE A 53 -2.66 -14.18 15.48
C PHE A 53 -2.01 -12.92 14.92
N VAL A 54 -2.79 -11.88 14.62
CA VAL A 54 -2.26 -10.60 14.14
C VAL A 54 -1.31 -10.00 15.17
N GLU A 55 -1.73 -9.90 16.43
CA GLU A 55 -0.93 -9.30 17.51
C GLU A 55 0.39 -10.04 17.75
N LYS A 56 0.36 -11.37 17.81
CA LYS A 56 1.51 -12.18 18.22
C LYS A 56 2.45 -12.54 17.07
N GLU A 57 1.92 -12.75 15.87
CA GLU A 57 2.71 -13.24 14.75
C GLU A 57 2.99 -12.14 13.72
N LEU A 58 1.99 -11.34 13.33
CA LEU A 58 2.13 -10.38 12.22
C LEU A 58 2.71 -9.04 12.66
N THR A 59 2.25 -8.47 13.78
CA THR A 59 2.71 -7.17 14.28
C THR A 59 4.22 -7.11 14.48
N PRO A 60 4.90 -8.12 15.08
CA PRO A 60 6.35 -8.11 15.21
C PRO A 60 7.08 -8.09 13.86
N ILE A 61 6.54 -8.76 12.83
CA ILE A 61 7.10 -8.77 11.48
C ILE A 61 7.02 -7.37 10.87
N PHE A 62 5.85 -6.71 10.95
CA PHE A 62 5.69 -5.35 10.43
C PHE A 62 6.60 -4.34 11.12
N ILE A 63 6.75 -4.43 12.45
CA ILE A 63 7.66 -3.57 13.21
C ILE A 63 9.11 -3.78 12.72
N ARG A 64 9.53 -5.02 12.48
CA ARG A 64 10.90 -5.35 12.07
C ARG A 64 11.31 -4.69 10.75
N VAL A 65 10.40 -4.60 9.78
CA VAL A 65 10.66 -4.00 8.46
C VAL A 65 10.26 -2.52 8.35
N SER A 66 9.67 -1.95 9.41
CA SER A 66 9.04 -0.62 9.42
C SER A 66 9.96 0.55 9.08
N LYS A 67 11.29 0.36 9.10
CA LYS A 67 12.26 1.41 8.77
C LYS A 67 12.13 1.87 7.32
N THR A 68 11.89 0.95 6.39
CA THR A 68 11.80 1.25 4.95
C THR A 68 10.47 0.81 4.36
N VAL A 69 9.70 -0.04 5.05
CA VAL A 69 8.45 -0.63 4.56
C VAL A 69 7.25 -0.03 5.27
N ASN A 70 6.28 0.46 4.50
CA ASN A 70 4.94 0.82 4.97
C ASN A 70 3.91 -0.16 4.40
N VAL A 71 3.03 -0.68 5.24
CA VAL A 71 1.97 -1.62 4.84
C VAL A 71 0.61 -1.00 5.13
N LYS A 72 -0.30 -1.06 4.17
CA LYS A 72 -1.72 -0.73 4.33
C LYS A 72 -2.57 -1.90 3.86
N LEU A 73 -3.50 -2.33 4.70
CA LEU A 73 -4.41 -3.43 4.46
C LEU A 73 -5.81 -2.90 4.14
N PHE A 74 -6.50 -3.55 3.22
CA PHE A 74 -7.82 -3.14 2.74
C PHE A 74 -8.71 -4.34 2.51
N ASP A 75 -9.97 -4.18 2.94
CA ASP A 75 -11.07 -5.11 2.73
C ASP A 75 -11.70 -4.87 1.35
N SER A 76 -12.00 -5.95 0.61
CA SER A 76 -12.57 -5.93 -0.74
C SER A 76 -13.68 -6.96 -0.95
N GLU A 77 -13.96 -7.81 0.04
CA GLU A 77 -14.82 -9.00 -0.06
C GLU A 77 -16.30 -8.70 -0.34
N TYR A 78 -16.74 -7.47 -0.09
CA TYR A 78 -18.08 -6.98 -0.45
C TYR A 78 -18.07 -5.99 -1.63
N PHE A 79 -16.91 -5.75 -2.25
CA PHE A 79 -16.74 -4.84 -3.39
C PHE A 79 -16.27 -5.55 -4.67
N HIS A 80 -15.54 -6.66 -4.56
CA HIS A 80 -14.98 -7.37 -5.70
C HIS A 80 -15.14 -8.89 -5.55
N ALA A 81 -15.57 -9.56 -6.63
CA ALA A 81 -15.91 -10.98 -6.58
C ALA A 81 -14.69 -11.91 -6.52
N SER A 82 -13.54 -11.49 -7.03
CA SER A 82 -12.36 -12.36 -7.18
C SER A 82 -11.22 -12.06 -6.21
N VAL A 83 -11.34 -10.99 -5.43
CA VAL A 83 -10.33 -10.49 -4.47
C VAL A 83 -11.06 -10.09 -3.20
N SER A 84 -10.76 -10.75 -2.08
CA SER A 84 -11.36 -10.42 -0.79
C SER A 84 -10.55 -9.38 -0.03
N ASP A 85 -9.24 -9.34 -0.24
CA ASP A 85 -8.34 -8.46 0.49
C ASP A 85 -7.23 -7.97 -0.45
N PHE A 86 -6.71 -6.78 -0.19
CA PHE A 86 -5.45 -6.37 -0.81
C PHE A 86 -4.59 -5.59 0.17
N MET A 87 -3.28 -5.66 -0.05
CA MET A 87 -2.32 -4.84 0.67
C MET A 87 -1.51 -3.98 -0.29
N ILE A 88 -1.33 -2.73 0.08
CA ILE A 88 -0.40 -1.82 -0.57
C ILE A 88 0.82 -1.72 0.34
N VAL A 89 1.97 -2.10 -0.22
CA VAL A 89 3.27 -1.94 0.40
C VAL A 89 4.01 -0.83 -0.32
N THR A 90 4.55 0.15 0.42
CA THR A 90 5.54 1.06 -0.13
C THR A 90 6.90 0.82 0.51
N THR A 91 7.97 0.85 -0.28
CA THR A 91 9.32 0.69 0.26
C THR A 91 10.40 1.42 -0.53
N THR A 92 11.44 1.86 0.18
CA THR A 92 12.69 2.35 -0.43
C THR A 92 13.75 1.25 -0.56
N ASP A 93 13.52 0.05 -0.03
CA ASP A 93 14.48 -1.08 -0.07
C ASP A 93 13.76 -2.42 -0.34
N LEU A 94 13.98 -2.99 -1.52
CA LEU A 94 13.40 -4.28 -1.90
C LEU A 94 13.91 -5.45 -1.04
N ASN A 95 15.04 -5.31 -0.33
CA ASN A 95 15.50 -6.34 0.59
C ASN A 95 14.61 -6.43 1.83
N ASP A 96 14.15 -5.30 2.36
CA ASP A 96 13.21 -5.29 3.49
C ASP A 96 11.82 -5.76 3.05
N TYR A 97 11.41 -5.47 1.81
CA TYR A 97 10.21 -6.11 1.23
C TYR A 97 10.38 -7.64 1.09
N LYS A 98 11.52 -8.11 0.57
CA LYS A 98 11.81 -9.55 0.52
C LYS A 98 11.77 -10.17 1.91
N LEU A 99 12.36 -9.52 2.90
CA LEU A 99 12.35 -9.97 4.29
C LEU A 99 10.91 -10.04 4.84
N LEU A 100 10.06 -9.04 4.56
CA LEU A 100 8.64 -9.09 4.90
C LEU A 100 7.98 -10.35 4.33
N ILE A 101 8.15 -10.62 3.04
CA ILE A 101 7.52 -11.78 2.39
C ILE A 101 8.05 -13.09 2.97
N GLU A 102 9.35 -13.25 3.14
CA GLU A 102 9.92 -14.47 3.73
C GLU A 102 9.42 -14.71 5.16
N LEU A 103 9.35 -13.66 5.99
CA LEU A 103 8.80 -13.79 7.33
C LEU A 103 7.31 -14.13 7.33
N LEU A 104 6.51 -13.59 6.40
CA LEU A 104 5.11 -13.97 6.26
C LEU A 104 4.97 -15.43 5.81
N ARG A 105 5.88 -15.93 4.95
CA ARG A 105 5.90 -17.33 4.49
C ARG A 105 6.14 -18.32 5.62
N ASP A 106 6.87 -17.91 6.67
CA ASP A 106 7.08 -18.70 7.88
C ASP A 106 5.85 -18.73 8.81
N THR A 107 4.82 -17.94 8.54
CA THR A 107 3.57 -17.92 9.34
C THR A 107 2.45 -18.77 8.73
N LYS A 108 1.34 -18.86 9.46
CA LYS A 108 0.10 -19.47 8.96
C LYS A 108 -0.55 -18.74 7.78
N ILE A 109 -0.10 -17.51 7.44
CA ILE A 109 -0.51 -16.82 6.21
C ILE A 109 -0.29 -17.72 5.00
N TYR A 110 0.88 -18.38 4.91
CA TYR A 110 1.22 -19.32 3.83
C TYR A 110 1.18 -20.78 4.30
N GLY A 111 1.64 -21.10 5.51
CA GLY A 111 1.82 -22.49 5.97
C GLY A 111 0.53 -23.26 6.27
N VAL A 112 -0.55 -22.57 6.66
CA VAL A 112 -1.90 -23.15 6.89
C VAL A 112 -2.91 -22.45 5.98
N PRO A 113 -2.46 -22.17 4.74
CA PRO A 113 -2.64 -20.91 4.01
C PRO A 113 -3.88 -20.14 4.43
N TYR A 114 -3.77 -19.21 5.39
CA TYR A 114 -4.87 -18.33 5.77
C TYR A 114 -5.25 -17.38 4.63
N PHE A 115 -4.31 -17.06 3.76
CA PHE A 115 -4.55 -16.28 2.55
C PHE A 115 -3.91 -16.94 1.33
N GLU A 116 -4.61 -16.87 0.21
CA GLU A 116 -4.08 -17.19 -1.12
C GLU A 116 -3.64 -15.89 -1.80
N ILE A 117 -2.39 -15.80 -2.26
CA ILE A 117 -1.94 -14.67 -3.07
C ILE A 117 -2.45 -14.84 -4.50
N LYS A 118 -3.20 -13.85 -5.00
CA LYS A 118 -3.78 -13.84 -6.35
C LYS A 118 -2.89 -13.15 -7.37
N ASP A 119 -2.23 -12.06 -6.98
CA ASP A 119 -1.31 -11.32 -7.84
C ASP A 119 -0.38 -10.43 -7.02
N ILE A 120 0.76 -10.04 -7.61
CA ILE A 120 1.70 -9.06 -7.08
C ILE A 120 2.08 -8.10 -8.22
N ILE A 121 1.66 -6.84 -8.08
CA ILE A 121 1.92 -5.78 -9.05
C ILE A 121 2.88 -4.77 -8.44
N VAL A 122 4.04 -4.55 -9.08
CA VAL A 122 5.07 -3.62 -8.61
C VAL A 122 5.23 -2.46 -9.58
N GLY A 123 5.35 -1.25 -9.05
CA GLY A 123 5.68 -0.06 -9.82
C GLY A 123 6.35 1.01 -8.97
N GLN A 124 6.71 2.12 -9.61
CA GLN A 124 7.20 3.33 -8.95
C GLN A 124 6.47 4.54 -9.58
N GLU A 125 6.19 5.55 -8.77
CA GLU A 125 5.39 6.70 -9.19
C GLU A 125 6.09 7.49 -10.31
N ASN A 126 5.38 7.77 -11.41
CA ASN A 126 5.81 8.71 -12.47
C ASN A 126 7.23 8.48 -13.03
N LEU A 127 7.71 7.23 -13.18
CA LEU A 127 9.04 6.97 -13.75
C LEU A 127 9.23 7.49 -15.19
N PHE A 128 8.14 7.64 -15.94
CA PHE A 128 8.20 8.20 -17.28
C PHE A 128 8.72 9.66 -17.29
N GLU A 129 8.50 10.42 -16.21
CA GLU A 129 9.00 11.79 -16.09
C GLU A 129 10.53 11.81 -15.94
N ASP A 130 11.07 10.87 -15.14
CA ASP A 130 12.50 10.73 -14.93
C ASP A 130 13.20 10.38 -16.25
N PHE A 131 12.61 9.44 -17.01
CA PHE A 131 13.06 9.10 -18.36
C PHE A 131 13.03 10.32 -19.30
N ASN A 132 11.94 11.09 -19.29
CA ASN A 132 11.81 12.28 -20.14
C ASN A 132 12.87 13.35 -19.81
N GLU A 133 13.21 13.55 -18.53
CA GLU A 133 14.25 14.48 -18.13
C GLU A 133 15.65 14.00 -18.52
N GLN A 134 15.95 12.70 -18.34
CA GLN A 134 17.19 12.10 -18.84
C GLN A 134 17.33 12.28 -20.36
N PHE A 135 16.27 11.97 -21.10
CA PHE A 135 16.27 12.06 -22.57
C PHE A 135 16.45 13.50 -23.10
N LYS A 136 15.95 14.52 -22.37
CA LYS A 136 16.21 15.94 -22.71
C LYS A 136 17.67 16.33 -22.50
N GLN A 137 18.34 15.74 -21.52
CA GLN A 137 19.74 16.03 -21.22
C GLN A 137 20.67 15.42 -22.27
N GLU A 138 20.36 14.23 -22.79
CA GLU A 138 21.12 13.56 -23.86
C GLU A 138 21.12 14.33 -25.20
N LYS A 139 20.14 15.20 -25.42
CA LYS A 139 20.00 16.00 -26.64
C LYS A 139 20.69 17.37 -26.59
N LYS A 140 21.27 17.75 -25.45
CA LYS A 140 22.01 19.00 -25.28
C LYS A 140 23.51 18.76 -25.42
#